data_AF-A0A326UDV4-F1
#
_entry.id   AF-A0A326UDV4-F1
#
_cell.length_a   1.000
_cell.length_b   1.000
_cell.length_c   1.000
_cell.angle_alpha   90.00
_cell.angle_beta   90.00
_cell.angle_gamma   90.00
#
_symmetry.space_group_name_H-M   'P 1'
#
loop_
_entity.id
_entity.type
_entity.pdbx_description
1 polymer ?
#
loop_
_entity_poly.entity_id
_entity_poly.type
_entity_poly.pdbx_seq_one_letter_code
_entity_poly.pdbx_strand_id
1 'polypeptide(L)'
;MLVACGPDGQRLTAREISPTQLREWSHARLLTCPNCHALVHLRGGAEKRRQLHFAHQKGECAWSTEPESERHAQGKVTLAHWLQQQYPAATITLEQRLPEPNRIADIFVAHPDGTQWAIEFQCAHLERERWQKRHIAYRRAGIIDIWIIGNNRRNKHEAFLEAIFSHTHELLFLDPLVTPACSWLRWPVSPELIQDRQLLNYDGAHATLTAPLNEFRLIQEGSLRHPIRDEIDERARLLRLMHARFDPRLLLAYLRSRVEQDVLTDVLRPLLKAYLLDPHLLQRYNYGRGRLTPAEQERIDRARDWLVSLDAKGYTRERLRALVREIPFVNAYAAFATYFELLLSLP
;
A
#
# COMPACT_ATOMS: atom_id res chain seq x y z
N MET A 1 -13.92 24.34 8.87
CA MET A 1 -14.39 24.20 7.48
C MET A 1 -13.43 24.95 6.57
N LEU A 2 -13.06 24.32 5.45
CA LEU A 2 -12.13 24.84 4.46
C LEU A 2 -12.84 25.55 3.30
N VAL A 3 -14.15 25.39 3.17
CA VAL A 3 -14.92 25.89 2.04
C VAL A 3 -15.99 26.90 2.47
N ALA A 4 -16.18 27.96 1.67
CA ALA A 4 -17.25 28.94 1.82
C ALA A 4 -17.85 29.31 0.45
N CYS A 5 -18.97 30.01 0.44
CA CYS A 5 -19.49 30.71 -0.72
C CYS A 5 -19.03 32.18 -0.69
N GLY A 6 -18.52 32.67 -1.82
CA GLY A 6 -18.09 34.05 -2.02
C GLY A 6 -19.23 35.02 -2.32
N PRO A 7 -18.90 36.29 -2.63
CA PRO A 7 -19.87 37.34 -2.91
C PRO A 7 -20.84 37.02 -4.06
N ASP A 8 -20.36 36.30 -5.07
CA ASP A 8 -21.14 35.91 -6.26
C ASP A 8 -21.80 34.53 -6.09
N GLY A 9 -21.80 33.98 -4.87
CA GLY A 9 -22.29 32.64 -4.57
C GLY A 9 -21.37 31.51 -5.02
N GLN A 10 -20.21 31.83 -5.63
CA GLN A 10 -19.23 30.84 -6.06
C GLN A 10 -18.63 30.12 -4.86
N ARG A 11 -18.31 28.84 -5.02
CA ARG A 11 -17.66 28.04 -3.98
C ARG A 11 -16.16 28.31 -3.96
N LEU A 12 -15.62 28.53 -2.76
CA LEU A 12 -14.23 28.95 -2.53
C LEU A 12 -13.55 28.03 -1.53
N THR A 13 -12.34 27.58 -1.83
CA THR A 13 -11.46 26.93 -0.85
C THR A 13 -10.51 27.95 -0.24
N ALA A 14 -10.36 27.96 1.09
CA ALA A 14 -9.52 28.93 1.80
C ALA A 14 -8.03 28.97 1.35
N ARG A 15 -7.53 27.89 0.74
CA ARG A 15 -6.15 27.80 0.22
C ARG A 15 -5.99 28.37 -1.20
N GLU A 16 -7.08 28.44 -1.97
CA GLU A 16 -7.05 28.82 -3.40
C GLU A 16 -7.14 30.34 -3.60
N ILE A 17 -7.64 31.06 -2.60
CA ILE A 17 -7.84 32.51 -2.66
C ILE A 17 -6.77 33.23 -1.84
N SER A 18 -6.32 34.39 -2.33
CA SER A 18 -5.33 35.19 -1.61
C SER A 18 -5.80 35.56 -0.20
N PRO A 19 -4.93 35.50 0.82
CA PRO A 19 -5.31 35.83 2.19
C PRO A 19 -5.86 37.25 2.36
N THR A 20 -5.37 38.21 1.57
CA THR A 20 -5.83 39.61 1.57
C THR A 20 -7.28 39.71 1.11
N GLN A 21 -7.61 39.10 -0.02
CA GLN A 21 -8.97 39.09 -0.57
C GLN A 21 -9.96 38.36 0.35
N LEU A 22 -9.56 37.22 0.92
CA LEU A 22 -10.41 36.51 1.90
C LEU A 22 -10.69 37.38 3.15
N ARG A 23 -9.71 38.17 3.61
CA ARG A 23 -9.91 39.10 4.74
C ARG A 23 -10.88 40.20 4.35
N GLU A 24 -10.73 40.80 3.17
CA GLU A 24 -11.64 41.83 2.65
C GLU A 24 -13.08 41.31 2.59
N TRP A 25 -13.31 40.15 1.96
CA TRP A 25 -14.64 39.53 1.90
C TRP A 25 -15.19 39.16 3.28
N SER A 26 -14.34 38.70 4.20
CA SER A 26 -14.75 38.41 5.57
C SER A 26 -15.16 39.68 6.33
N HIS A 27 -14.42 40.79 6.18
CA HIS A 27 -14.75 42.08 6.80
C HIS A 27 -16.02 42.69 6.22
N ALA A 28 -16.22 42.56 4.91
CA ALA A 28 -17.41 42.99 4.20
C ALA A 28 -18.63 42.07 4.43
N ARG A 29 -18.49 40.98 5.21
CA ARG A 29 -19.55 39.99 5.49
C ARG A 29 -20.12 39.36 4.21
N LEU A 30 -19.27 39.10 3.22
CA LEU A 30 -19.65 38.53 1.92
C LEU A 30 -19.44 37.00 1.83
N LEU A 31 -18.99 36.38 2.93
CA LEU A 31 -18.73 34.95 2.98
C LEU A 31 -19.87 34.22 3.69
N THR A 32 -20.41 33.18 3.04
CA THR A 32 -21.49 32.37 3.59
C THR A 32 -21.13 30.88 3.61
N CYS A 33 -21.76 30.12 4.50
CA CYS A 33 -21.64 28.68 4.56
C CYS A 33 -22.37 28.04 3.37
N PRO A 34 -21.77 27.10 2.62
CA PRO A 34 -22.45 26.42 1.52
C PRO A 34 -23.60 25.51 1.98
N ASN A 35 -23.71 25.22 3.28
CA ASN A 35 -24.68 24.26 3.82
C ASN A 35 -25.90 24.91 4.46
N CYS A 36 -25.70 25.95 5.27
CA CYS A 36 -26.78 26.67 5.95
C CYS A 36 -26.97 28.10 5.44
N HIS A 37 -26.12 28.58 4.53
CA HIS A 37 -26.10 29.94 4.01
C HIS A 37 -25.91 31.05 5.07
N ALA A 38 -25.64 30.68 6.33
CA ALA A 38 -25.27 31.64 7.37
C ALA A 38 -23.90 32.25 7.11
N LEU A 39 -23.68 33.45 7.64
CA LEU A 39 -22.40 34.15 7.49
C LEU A 39 -21.26 33.41 8.18
N VAL A 40 -20.09 33.40 7.55
CA VAL A 40 -18.87 32.82 8.12
C VAL A 40 -17.74 33.84 8.11
N HIS A 41 -16.82 33.70 9.06
CA HIS A 41 -15.68 34.59 9.22
C HIS A 41 -14.38 33.84 8.96
N LEU A 42 -13.42 34.50 8.33
CA LEU A 42 -12.08 33.97 8.12
C LEU A 42 -11.33 33.89 9.46
N ARG A 43 -10.68 32.75 9.71
CA ARG A 43 -9.83 32.48 10.86
C ARG A 43 -8.51 31.84 10.40
N GLY A 44 -7.51 31.85 11.27
CA GLY A 44 -6.16 31.38 10.94
C GLY A 44 -5.29 32.43 10.26
N GLY A 45 -4.27 31.98 9.53
CA GLY A 45 -3.27 32.81 8.83
C GLY A 45 -1.87 32.73 9.45
N ALA A 46 -0.90 33.31 8.73
CA ALA A 46 0.52 33.29 9.12
C ALA A 46 0.76 33.84 10.54
N GLU A 47 0.08 34.93 10.90
CA GLU A 47 0.14 35.54 12.24
C GLU A 47 -0.25 34.56 13.36
N LYS A 48 -1.19 33.64 13.09
CA LYS A 48 -1.67 32.66 14.06
C LYS A 48 -0.99 31.29 13.91
N ARG A 49 -0.03 31.15 12.98
CA ARG A 49 0.61 29.88 12.58
C ARG A 49 -0.41 28.76 12.40
N ARG A 50 -1.54 29.07 11.77
CA ARG A 50 -2.64 28.13 11.54
C ARG A 50 -3.13 28.28 10.12
N GLN A 51 -3.53 27.18 9.51
CA GLN A 51 -4.19 27.18 8.21
C GLN A 51 -5.42 28.11 8.22
N LEU A 52 -5.63 28.82 7.10
CA LEU A 52 -6.85 29.60 6.89
C LEU A 52 -8.06 28.68 6.80
N HIS A 53 -9.13 29.04 7.52
CA HIS A 53 -10.39 28.31 7.56
C HIS A 53 -11.55 29.28 7.84
N PHE A 54 -12.76 28.84 7.53
CA PHE A 54 -13.98 29.60 7.82
C PHE A 54 -14.63 29.09 9.11
N ALA A 55 -15.26 30.00 9.86
CA ALA A 55 -15.93 29.68 11.11
C ALA A 55 -17.28 30.40 11.22
N HIS A 56 -18.31 29.67 11.64
CA HIS A 56 -19.60 30.22 12.02
C HIS A 56 -19.49 31.04 13.33
N GLN A 57 -20.46 31.92 13.57
CA GLN A 57 -20.72 32.36 14.95
C GLN A 57 -21.45 31.20 15.68
N LYS A 58 -21.18 31.01 16.98
CA LYS A 58 -21.64 29.82 17.72
C LYS A 58 -23.16 29.63 17.58
N GLY A 59 -23.60 28.41 17.23
CA GLY A 59 -25.02 28.01 17.23
C GLY A 59 -25.75 28.13 15.89
N GLU A 60 -25.10 28.58 14.82
CA GLU A 60 -25.79 28.96 13.57
C GLU A 60 -25.91 27.86 12.50
N CYS A 61 -25.39 26.66 12.74
CA CYS A 61 -25.34 25.64 11.69
C CYS A 61 -25.49 24.23 12.24
N ALA A 62 -26.59 23.56 11.87
CA ALA A 62 -26.84 22.15 12.15
C ALA A 62 -25.79 21.20 11.53
N TRP A 63 -25.01 21.70 10.58
CA TRP A 63 -23.96 20.98 9.86
C TRP A 63 -22.54 21.34 10.35
N SER A 64 -22.42 22.29 11.26
CA SER A 64 -21.13 22.65 11.87
C SER A 64 -20.88 21.72 13.04
N THR A 65 -20.01 20.75 12.85
CA THR A 65 -19.51 19.89 13.93
C THR A 65 -18.43 20.58 14.75
N GLU A 66 -17.93 19.87 15.77
CA GLU A 66 -16.83 20.22 16.65
C GLU A 66 -15.66 20.95 15.96
N PRO A 67 -14.89 21.77 16.70
CA PRO A 67 -13.74 22.48 16.15
C PRO A 67 -12.79 21.50 15.44
N GLU A 68 -12.64 21.73 14.14
CA GLU A 68 -11.78 20.97 13.27
C GLU A 68 -10.31 21.11 13.71
N SER A 69 -9.61 19.98 13.88
CA SER A 69 -8.18 20.00 14.21
C SER A 69 -7.33 20.39 13.00
N GLU A 70 -6.15 20.99 13.25
CA GLU A 70 -5.18 21.31 12.19
C GLU A 70 -4.80 20.08 11.36
N ARG A 71 -4.63 18.92 12.01
CA ARG A 71 -4.36 17.65 11.33
C ARG A 71 -5.45 17.32 10.33
N HIS A 72 -6.72 17.39 10.73
CA HIS A 72 -7.87 17.09 9.88
C HIS A 72 -7.94 18.04 8.67
N ALA A 73 -7.81 19.34 8.92
CA ALA A 73 -7.83 20.37 7.89
C ALA A 73 -6.67 20.19 6.88
N GLN A 74 -5.44 20.00 7.37
CA GLN A 74 -4.28 19.77 6.51
C GLN A 74 -4.40 18.44 5.76
N GLY A 75 -4.91 17.39 6.40
CA GLY A 75 -5.09 16.08 5.77
C GLY A 75 -6.06 16.11 4.60
N LYS A 76 -7.20 16.80 4.73
CA LYS A 76 -8.15 16.98 3.62
C LYS A 76 -7.49 17.63 2.41
N VAL A 77 -6.73 18.70 2.64
CA VAL A 77 -6.03 19.41 1.57
C VAL A 77 -4.93 18.54 0.94
N THR A 78 -4.14 17.85 1.76
CA THR A 78 -3.08 16.95 1.29
C THR A 78 -3.66 15.81 0.44
N LEU A 79 -4.76 15.20 0.88
CA LEU A 79 -5.45 14.14 0.16
C LEU A 79 -6.12 14.64 -1.12
N ALA A 80 -6.78 15.81 -1.10
CA ALA A 80 -7.39 16.38 -2.30
C ALA A 80 -6.33 16.66 -3.38
N HIS A 81 -5.18 17.21 -3.00
CA HIS A 81 -4.06 17.43 -3.92
C HIS A 81 -3.49 16.10 -4.44
N TRP A 82 -3.31 15.10 -3.57
CA TRP A 82 -2.87 13.77 -3.99
C TRP A 82 -3.83 13.15 -5.02
N LEU A 83 -5.14 13.25 -4.80
CA LEU A 83 -6.15 12.75 -5.74
C LEU A 83 -6.16 13.53 -7.05
N GLN A 84 -5.95 14.85 -7.03
CA GLN A 84 -5.86 15.68 -8.25
C GLN A 84 -4.70 15.25 -9.14
N GLN A 85 -3.57 14.87 -8.53
CA GLN A 85 -2.42 14.35 -9.27
C GLN A 85 -2.70 12.97 -9.90
N GLN A 86 -3.42 12.10 -9.20
CA GLN A 86 -3.76 10.75 -9.69
C GLN A 86 -4.88 10.78 -10.75
N TYR A 87 -5.84 11.69 -10.60
CA TYR A 87 -7.05 11.77 -11.40
C TYR A 87 -7.32 13.19 -11.92
N PRO A 88 -6.48 13.70 -12.85
CA PRO A 88 -6.59 15.08 -13.35
C PRO A 88 -7.90 15.35 -14.12
N ALA A 89 -8.57 14.32 -14.63
CA ALA A 89 -9.85 14.45 -15.31
C ALA A 89 -11.06 14.36 -14.36
N ALA A 90 -10.87 14.00 -13.09
CA ALA A 90 -11.96 13.91 -12.12
C ALA A 90 -12.21 15.28 -11.48
N THR A 91 -13.48 15.54 -11.14
CA THR A 91 -13.83 16.72 -10.34
C THR A 91 -13.65 16.38 -8.86
N ILE A 92 -12.73 17.08 -8.19
CA ILE A 92 -12.39 16.86 -6.78
C ILE A 92 -12.83 18.05 -5.97
N THR A 93 -13.62 17.80 -4.92
CA THR A 93 -14.29 18.85 -4.16
C THR A 93 -14.20 18.62 -2.66
N LEU A 94 -13.67 19.59 -1.92
CA LEU A 94 -13.58 19.55 -0.46
C LEU A 94 -14.93 19.85 0.19
N GLU A 95 -15.28 19.12 1.26
CA GLU A 95 -16.48 19.38 2.07
C GLU A 95 -17.79 19.39 1.26
N GLN A 96 -17.95 18.45 0.32
CA GLN A 96 -19.14 18.32 -0.53
C GLN A 96 -20.34 17.85 0.28
N ARG A 97 -21.41 18.65 0.28
CA ARG A 97 -22.72 18.21 0.72
C ARG A 97 -23.33 17.26 -0.30
N LEU A 98 -23.75 16.11 0.18
CA LEU A 98 -24.42 15.06 -0.57
C LEU A 98 -25.86 15.01 -0.08
N PRO A 99 -26.84 15.51 -0.85
CA PRO A 99 -28.26 15.57 -0.43
C PRO A 99 -28.81 14.19 -0.03
N GLU A 100 -28.42 13.17 -0.77
CA GLU A 100 -28.54 11.75 -0.43
C GLU A 100 -27.08 11.24 -0.38
N PRO A 101 -26.52 10.79 0.76
CA PRO A 101 -27.13 10.38 2.04
C PRO A 101 -27.29 11.46 3.13
N ASN A 102 -27.42 12.74 2.76
CA ASN A 102 -27.48 13.89 3.68
C ASN A 102 -26.24 13.98 4.58
N ARG A 103 -25.06 13.99 3.92
CA ARG A 103 -23.74 14.02 4.56
C ARG A 103 -22.83 15.04 3.90
N ILE A 104 -21.76 15.40 4.60
CA ILE A 104 -20.67 16.19 4.05
C ILE A 104 -19.47 15.25 3.95
N ALA A 105 -19.10 14.90 2.73
CA ALA A 105 -17.86 14.15 2.50
C ALA A 105 -16.68 15.11 2.66
N ASP A 106 -15.64 14.68 3.40
CA ASP A 106 -14.42 15.47 3.56
C ASP A 106 -13.82 15.83 2.19
N ILE A 107 -13.78 14.86 1.27
CA ILE A 107 -13.40 15.03 -0.13
C ILE A 107 -14.34 14.19 -0.99
N PHE A 108 -14.93 14.78 -2.01
CA PHE A 108 -15.74 14.09 -3.01
C PHE A 108 -15.01 14.07 -4.34
N VAL A 109 -15.05 12.93 -5.03
CA VAL A 109 -14.43 12.72 -6.34
C VAL A 109 -15.50 12.23 -7.30
N ALA A 110 -15.74 12.98 -8.38
CA ALA A 110 -16.61 12.56 -9.48
C ALA A 110 -15.74 12.26 -10.71
N HIS A 111 -15.71 10.99 -11.11
CA HIS A 111 -14.98 10.52 -12.28
C HIS A 111 -15.79 10.74 -13.57
N PRO A 112 -15.11 10.90 -14.73
CA PRO A 112 -15.78 11.05 -16.03
C PRO A 112 -16.69 9.89 -16.43
N ASP A 113 -16.41 8.69 -15.94
CA ASP A 113 -17.22 7.48 -16.19
C ASP A 113 -18.44 7.35 -15.27
N GLY A 114 -18.68 8.33 -14.41
CA GLY A 114 -19.79 8.35 -13.45
C GLY A 114 -19.46 7.70 -12.11
N THR A 115 -18.28 7.12 -11.93
CA THR A 115 -17.85 6.62 -10.60
C THR A 115 -17.74 7.77 -9.62
N GLN A 116 -18.22 7.57 -8.39
CA GLN A 116 -18.19 8.59 -7.33
C GLN A 116 -17.54 8.05 -6.07
N TRP A 117 -16.61 8.83 -5.51
CA TRP A 117 -15.96 8.51 -4.24
C TRP A 117 -16.23 9.57 -3.17
N ALA A 118 -16.39 9.11 -1.94
CA ALA A 118 -16.32 9.93 -0.74
C ALA A 118 -15.09 9.50 0.08
N ILE A 119 -14.05 10.34 0.10
CA ILE A 119 -12.88 10.11 0.93
C ILE A 119 -13.13 10.76 2.29
N GLU A 120 -13.01 9.98 3.35
CA GLU A 120 -13.26 10.39 4.73
C GLU A 120 -11.95 10.35 5.52
N PHE A 121 -11.50 11.49 6.05
CA PHE A 121 -10.27 11.56 6.82
C PHE A 121 -10.56 11.57 8.32
N GLN A 122 -10.50 10.41 8.97
CA GLN A 122 -10.95 10.26 10.35
C GLN A 122 -9.79 10.45 11.35
N CYS A 123 -9.71 11.62 11.99
CA CYS A 123 -8.75 11.92 13.07
C CYS A 123 -9.31 11.75 14.49
N ALA A 124 -10.64 11.82 14.66
CA ALA A 124 -11.31 11.68 15.97
C ALA A 124 -11.83 10.25 16.19
N HIS A 125 -12.24 9.92 17.41
CA HIS A 125 -12.94 8.66 17.67
C HIS A 125 -14.26 8.61 16.91
N LEU A 126 -14.58 7.43 16.38
CA LEU A 126 -15.84 7.15 15.70
C LEU A 126 -16.38 5.81 16.21
N GLU A 127 -17.61 5.80 16.71
CA GLU A 127 -18.26 4.55 17.08
C GLU A 127 -18.47 3.66 15.85
N ARG A 128 -18.26 2.35 15.99
CA ARG A 128 -18.46 1.37 14.91
C ARG A 128 -19.84 1.49 14.25
N GLU A 129 -20.90 1.66 15.04
CA GLU A 129 -22.27 1.78 14.52
C GLU A 129 -22.45 3.05 13.68
N ARG A 130 -21.81 4.16 14.08
CA ARG A 130 -21.84 5.42 13.31
C ARG A 130 -21.09 5.26 12.00
N TRP A 131 -19.94 4.60 12.01
CA TRP A 131 -19.21 4.23 10.79
C TRP A 131 -20.09 3.36 9.87
N GLN A 132 -20.69 2.29 10.39
CA GLN A 132 -21.56 1.39 9.61
C GLN A 132 -22.74 2.14 8.99
N LYS A 133 -23.39 3.04 9.73
CA LYS A 133 -24.46 3.89 9.20
C LYS A 133 -23.98 4.75 8.03
N ARG A 134 -22.78 5.35 8.14
CA ARG A 134 -22.18 6.17 7.06
C ARG A 134 -21.85 5.30 5.84
N HIS A 135 -21.18 4.17 6.05
CA HIS A 135 -20.82 3.21 5.01
C HIS A 135 -22.05 2.72 4.23
N ILE A 136 -23.11 2.28 4.91
CA ILE A 136 -24.36 1.85 4.27
C ILE A 136 -25.01 2.99 3.48
N ALA A 137 -24.98 4.21 4.01
CA ALA A 137 -25.61 5.35 3.37
C ALA A 137 -24.88 5.76 2.08
N TYR A 138 -23.54 5.75 2.07
CA TYR A 138 -22.75 5.92 0.85
C TYR A 138 -23.04 4.83 -0.18
N ARG A 139 -23.00 3.56 0.22
CA ARG A 139 -23.29 2.45 -0.70
C ARG A 139 -24.69 2.51 -1.31
N ARG A 140 -25.71 2.92 -0.53
CA ARG A 140 -27.07 3.11 -1.05
C ARG A 140 -27.17 4.23 -2.09
N ALA A 141 -26.32 5.24 -1.99
CA ALA A 141 -26.22 6.32 -2.96
C ALA A 141 -25.33 5.99 -4.17
N GLY A 142 -24.79 4.76 -4.27
CA GLY A 142 -23.86 4.39 -5.35
C GLY A 142 -22.48 5.03 -5.22
N ILE A 143 -22.11 5.51 -4.02
CA ILE A 143 -20.84 6.18 -3.73
C ILE A 143 -19.92 5.19 -3.02
N ILE A 144 -18.67 5.08 -3.49
CA ILE A 144 -17.63 4.29 -2.83
C ILE A 144 -17.01 5.14 -1.72
N ASP A 145 -17.13 4.72 -0.47
CA ASP A 145 -16.52 5.41 0.66
C ASP A 145 -15.15 4.84 1.00
N ILE A 146 -14.15 5.72 1.09
CA ILE A 146 -12.75 5.36 1.31
C ILE A 146 -12.27 6.09 2.56
N TRP A 147 -11.90 5.32 3.58
CA TRP A 147 -11.56 5.85 4.89
C TRP A 147 -10.05 5.87 5.10
N ILE A 148 -9.51 7.07 5.33
CA ILE A 148 -8.11 7.30 5.66
C ILE A 148 -8.05 7.78 7.10
N ILE A 149 -7.15 7.20 7.90
CA ILE A 149 -7.13 7.42 9.35
C ILE A 149 -5.98 8.36 9.72
N GLY A 150 -6.22 9.30 10.64
CA GLY A 150 -5.12 10.11 11.19
C GLY A 150 -4.10 9.25 11.93
N ASN A 151 -2.81 9.52 11.74
CA ASN A 151 -1.73 8.80 12.44
C ASN A 151 -1.82 8.87 13.97
N ASN A 152 -2.49 9.88 14.53
CA ASN A 152 -2.80 9.98 15.96
C ASN A 152 -3.65 8.80 16.50
N ARG A 153 -4.20 7.98 15.61
CA ARG A 153 -5.00 6.80 15.93
C ARG A 153 -4.33 5.47 15.57
N ARG A 154 -3.12 5.49 15.02
CA ARG A 154 -2.40 4.29 14.52
C ARG A 154 -2.21 3.19 15.57
N ASN A 155 -1.96 3.60 16.81
CA ASN A 155 -1.70 2.69 17.93
C ASN A 155 -2.96 2.45 18.80
N LYS A 156 -4.15 2.79 18.29
CA LYS A 156 -5.41 2.61 19.02
C LYS A 156 -6.10 1.33 18.54
N HIS A 157 -6.61 0.54 19.49
CA HIS A 157 -7.44 -0.62 19.21
C HIS A 157 -8.90 -0.22 19.33
N GLU A 158 -9.54 0.04 18.19
CA GLU A 158 -10.89 0.57 18.17
C GLU A 158 -11.77 -0.21 17.20
N ALA A 159 -12.98 -0.53 17.65
CA ALA A 159 -13.89 -1.41 16.93
C ALA A 159 -14.24 -0.91 15.52
N PHE A 160 -14.19 0.40 15.26
CA PHE A 160 -14.42 0.93 13.91
C PHE A 160 -13.23 0.70 12.96
N LEU A 161 -12.00 0.74 13.46
CA LEU A 161 -10.80 0.46 12.65
C LEU A 161 -10.80 -1.00 12.21
N GLU A 162 -11.12 -1.90 13.14
CA GLU A 162 -11.30 -3.33 12.85
C GLU A 162 -12.46 -3.55 11.86
N ALA A 163 -13.54 -2.78 11.99
CA ALA A 163 -14.66 -2.87 11.06
C ALA A 163 -14.27 -2.42 9.65
N ILE A 164 -13.57 -1.28 9.49
CA ILE A 164 -13.03 -0.83 8.20
C ILE A 164 -12.13 -1.94 7.63
N PHE A 165 -11.12 -2.35 8.40
CA PHE A 165 -10.15 -3.35 7.96
C PHE A 165 -10.81 -4.67 7.54
N SER A 166 -11.84 -5.11 8.25
CA SER A 166 -12.59 -6.33 7.90
C SER A 166 -13.37 -6.21 6.59
N HIS A 167 -13.74 -4.99 6.17
CA HIS A 167 -14.50 -4.77 4.94
C HIS A 167 -13.59 -4.48 3.74
N THR A 168 -12.50 -3.74 3.95
CA THR A 168 -11.60 -3.28 2.88
C THR A 168 -10.37 -4.18 2.72
N HIS A 169 -10.05 -4.99 3.73
CA HIS A 169 -8.78 -5.73 3.85
C HIS A 169 -7.54 -4.83 3.79
N GLU A 170 -7.69 -3.55 4.13
CA GLU A 170 -6.58 -2.60 4.20
C GLU A 170 -6.94 -1.38 5.05
N LEU A 171 -5.92 -0.76 5.64
CA LEU A 171 -6.09 0.46 6.42
C LEU A 171 -4.90 1.38 6.19
N LEU A 172 -5.17 2.60 5.72
CA LEU A 172 -4.16 3.63 5.53
C LEU A 172 -4.22 4.65 6.66
N PHE A 173 -3.09 4.85 7.32
CA PHE A 173 -2.89 5.96 8.24
C PHE A 173 -2.07 7.06 7.57
N LEU A 174 -2.39 8.31 7.86
CA LEU A 174 -1.73 9.49 7.29
C LEU A 174 -1.31 10.47 8.39
N ASP A 175 -0.05 10.91 8.33
CA ASP A 175 0.43 12.11 8.99
C ASP A 175 0.59 13.24 7.95
N PRO A 176 -0.37 14.17 7.88
CA PRO A 176 -0.32 15.26 6.92
C PRO A 176 0.51 16.45 7.42
N LEU A 177 1.04 16.41 8.65
CA LEU A 177 1.78 17.53 9.26
C LEU A 177 3.30 17.45 9.00
N VAL A 178 3.78 16.40 8.35
CA VAL A 178 5.17 16.22 7.93
C VAL A 178 5.32 16.41 6.42
N THR A 179 6.52 16.75 5.95
CA THR A 179 6.81 16.97 4.52
C THR A 179 8.00 16.10 4.08
N PRO A 180 7.83 15.17 3.13
CA PRO A 180 6.55 14.78 2.51
C PRO A 180 5.59 14.14 3.53
N ALA A 181 4.28 14.19 3.26
CA ALA A 181 3.28 13.57 4.12
C ALA A 181 3.53 12.06 4.23
N CYS A 182 3.61 11.55 5.46
CA CYS A 182 3.99 10.17 5.74
C CYS A 182 2.75 9.30 5.93
N SER A 183 2.75 8.10 5.34
CA SER A 183 1.63 7.17 5.41
C SER A 183 2.06 5.78 5.86
N TRP A 184 1.14 5.08 6.52
CA TRP A 184 1.30 3.68 6.94
C TRP A 184 0.15 2.85 6.40
N LEU A 185 0.44 1.94 5.48
CA LEU A 185 -0.53 0.98 4.97
C LEU A 185 -0.43 -0.32 5.77
N ARG A 186 -1.57 -0.80 6.26
CA ARG A 186 -1.72 -2.12 6.86
C ARG A 186 -2.63 -2.98 5.98
N TRP A 187 -2.25 -4.23 5.72
CA TRP A 187 -3.06 -5.20 4.96
C TRP A 187 -2.76 -6.64 5.46
N PRO A 188 -3.64 -7.62 5.23
CA PRO A 188 -3.40 -8.99 5.66
C PRO A 188 -2.27 -9.62 4.85
N VAL A 189 -1.43 -10.41 5.52
CA VAL A 189 -0.40 -11.22 4.86
C VAL A 189 -0.96 -12.60 4.57
N SER A 190 -0.66 -13.11 3.38
CA SER A 190 -1.04 -14.47 3.03
C SER A 190 -0.31 -15.49 3.92
N PRO A 191 -0.96 -16.59 4.37
CA PRO A 191 -0.31 -17.59 5.22
C PRO A 191 1.01 -18.14 4.67
N GLU A 192 1.13 -18.24 3.34
CA GLU A 192 2.32 -18.74 2.65
C GLU A 192 3.53 -17.83 2.84
N LEU A 193 3.28 -16.54 3.07
CA LEU A 193 4.31 -15.54 3.31
C LEU A 193 4.76 -15.52 4.77
N ILE A 194 4.01 -16.09 5.71
CA ILE A 194 4.40 -16.15 7.14
C ILE A 194 5.74 -16.89 7.34
N GLN A 195 6.06 -17.81 6.42
CA GLN A 195 7.32 -18.55 6.42
C GLN A 195 8.47 -17.79 5.74
N ASP A 196 8.18 -16.73 4.98
CA ASP A 196 9.18 -15.84 4.38
C ASP A 196 9.69 -14.87 5.47
N ARG A 197 10.80 -15.27 6.11
CA ARG A 197 11.47 -14.51 7.18
C ARG A 197 11.96 -13.12 6.75
N GLN A 198 11.87 -12.76 5.47
CA GLN A 198 12.36 -11.51 4.92
C GLN A 198 11.26 -10.48 4.63
N LEU A 199 10.03 -10.69 5.13
CA LEU A 199 8.97 -9.67 5.07
C LEU A 199 9.26 -8.54 6.06
N LEU A 200 9.33 -7.31 5.54
CA LEU A 200 9.47 -6.11 6.35
C LEU A 200 8.18 -5.89 7.17
N ASN A 201 8.33 -5.64 8.48
CA ASN A 201 7.28 -5.19 9.41
C ASN A 201 5.99 -6.00 9.39
N TYR A 202 6.09 -7.28 9.77
CA TYR A 202 4.99 -8.20 9.98
C TYR A 202 4.75 -8.44 11.48
N ASP A 203 3.49 -8.40 11.92
CA ASP A 203 3.10 -8.57 13.34
C ASP A 203 2.42 -9.92 13.66
N GLY A 204 2.47 -10.88 12.74
CA GLY A 204 1.83 -12.19 12.93
C GLY A 204 0.48 -12.36 12.22
N ALA A 205 -0.12 -11.28 11.71
CA ALA A 205 -1.31 -11.36 10.85
C ALA A 205 -1.31 -10.30 9.72
N HIS A 206 -0.55 -9.21 9.89
CA HIS A 206 -0.63 -8.07 9.00
C HIS A 206 0.76 -7.56 8.59
N ALA A 207 0.88 -7.10 7.35
CA ALA A 207 2.04 -6.39 6.86
C ALA A 207 1.81 -4.90 7.06
N THR A 208 2.88 -4.18 7.40
CA THR A 208 2.87 -2.72 7.48
C THR A 208 3.92 -2.13 6.56
N LEU A 209 3.50 -1.22 5.69
CA LEU A 209 4.39 -0.44 4.83
C LEU A 209 4.35 1.02 5.25
N THR A 210 5.52 1.64 5.39
CA THR A 210 5.65 3.08 5.61
C THR A 210 6.23 3.72 4.36
N ALA A 211 5.55 4.71 3.81
CA ALA A 211 6.03 5.46 2.65
C ALA A 211 5.38 6.86 2.59
N PRO A 212 5.98 7.82 1.87
CA PRO A 212 5.30 9.05 1.47
C PRO A 212 3.96 8.79 0.77
N LEU A 213 2.95 9.64 1.00
CA LEU A 213 1.61 9.48 0.42
C LEU A 213 1.63 9.41 -1.12
N ASN A 214 2.50 10.19 -1.77
CA ASN A 214 2.63 10.24 -3.22
C ASN A 214 3.18 8.95 -3.86
N GLU A 215 3.75 8.03 -3.07
CA GLU A 215 4.16 6.71 -3.54
C GLU A 215 2.99 5.70 -3.60
N PHE A 216 1.87 6.01 -2.92
CA PHE A 216 0.65 5.21 -3.02
C PHE A 216 -0.21 5.65 -4.20
N ARG A 217 -0.86 4.67 -4.84
CA ARG A 217 -1.93 4.92 -5.81
C ARG A 217 -3.25 4.36 -5.31
N LEU A 218 -4.29 5.18 -5.34
CA LEU A 218 -5.65 4.70 -5.21
C LEU A 218 -6.10 4.23 -6.58
N ILE A 219 -6.64 3.02 -6.69
CA ILE A 219 -7.21 2.48 -7.94
C ILE A 219 -8.73 2.58 -7.92
N GLN A 220 -9.37 2.41 -9.08
CA GLN A 220 -10.78 2.74 -9.31
C GLN A 220 -11.77 1.99 -8.38
N GLU A 221 -11.35 0.83 -7.89
CA GLU A 221 -12.08 -0.03 -6.96
C GLU A 221 -12.00 0.47 -5.49
N GLY A 222 -11.28 1.56 -5.24
CA GLY A 222 -11.05 2.11 -3.90
C GLY A 222 -9.95 1.41 -3.11
N SER A 223 -9.10 0.60 -3.76
CA SER A 223 -7.96 -0.07 -3.14
C SER A 223 -6.65 0.69 -3.30
N LEU A 224 -5.71 0.49 -2.38
CA LEU A 224 -4.41 1.13 -2.37
C LEU A 224 -3.32 0.22 -2.94
N ARG A 225 -2.58 0.72 -3.93
CA ARG A 225 -1.44 0.04 -4.55
C ARG A 225 -0.13 0.72 -4.18
N HIS A 226 0.90 -0.10 -4.01
CA HIS A 226 2.27 0.35 -3.81
C HIS A 226 3.21 -0.72 -4.38
N PRO A 227 4.31 -0.36 -5.08
CA PRO A 227 5.20 -1.34 -5.71
C PRO A 227 5.68 -2.46 -4.76
N ILE A 228 6.02 -2.11 -3.52
CA ILE A 228 6.40 -3.10 -2.49
C ILE A 228 5.24 -4.05 -2.14
N ARG A 229 4.00 -3.56 -2.01
CA ARG A 229 2.83 -4.42 -1.78
C ARG A 229 2.60 -5.34 -2.98
N ASP A 230 2.69 -4.80 -4.19
CA ASP A 230 2.51 -5.58 -5.42
C ASP A 230 3.53 -6.71 -5.55
N GLU A 231 4.80 -6.46 -5.16
CA GLU A 231 5.84 -7.47 -5.12
C GLU A 231 5.52 -8.56 -4.07
N ILE A 232 5.07 -8.17 -2.88
CA ILE A 232 4.68 -9.10 -1.82
C ILE A 232 3.51 -9.97 -2.26
N ASP A 233 2.47 -9.37 -2.86
CA ASP A 233 1.28 -10.08 -3.33
C ASP A 233 1.62 -11.05 -4.49
N GLU A 234 2.51 -10.65 -5.41
CA GLU A 234 2.99 -11.54 -6.47
C GLU A 234 3.83 -12.70 -5.92
N ARG A 235 4.68 -12.45 -4.93
CA ARG A 235 5.44 -13.52 -4.24
C ARG A 235 4.51 -14.50 -3.54
N ALA A 236 3.49 -14.03 -2.83
CA ALA A 236 2.45 -14.89 -2.25
C ALA A 236 1.75 -15.75 -3.32
N ARG A 237 1.41 -15.15 -4.46
CA ARG A 237 0.80 -15.87 -5.58
C ARG A 237 1.73 -16.96 -6.12
N LEU A 238 3.01 -16.64 -6.34
CA LEU A 238 4.00 -17.61 -6.83
C LEU A 238 4.20 -18.74 -5.82
N LEU A 239 4.34 -18.46 -4.52
CA LEU A 239 4.46 -19.48 -3.48
C LEU A 239 3.26 -20.43 -3.47
N ARG A 240 2.03 -19.92 -3.59
CA ARG A 240 0.82 -20.77 -3.69
C ARG A 240 0.87 -21.71 -4.88
N LEU A 241 1.31 -21.22 -6.05
CA LEU A 241 1.47 -22.06 -7.25
C LEU A 241 2.59 -23.10 -7.07
N MET A 242 3.68 -22.72 -6.40
CA MET A 242 4.82 -23.58 -6.10
C MET A 242 4.46 -24.71 -5.12
N HIS A 243 3.51 -24.51 -4.20
CA HIS A 243 3.02 -25.59 -3.34
C HIS A 243 2.39 -26.74 -4.15
N ALA A 244 1.72 -26.43 -5.26
CA ALA A 244 1.02 -27.41 -6.07
C ALA A 244 1.93 -28.25 -6.98
N ARG A 245 3.04 -27.66 -7.48
CA ARG A 245 3.95 -28.36 -8.41
C ARG A 245 5.35 -27.76 -8.47
N PHE A 246 6.31 -28.60 -8.85
CA PHE A 246 7.62 -28.13 -9.28
C PHE A 246 7.55 -27.61 -10.73
N ASP A 247 7.89 -26.34 -10.92
CA ASP A 247 7.98 -25.68 -12.22
C ASP A 247 9.17 -24.69 -12.17
N PRO A 248 10.25 -24.94 -12.93
CA PRO A 248 11.41 -24.05 -12.97
C PRO A 248 11.06 -22.60 -13.31
N ARG A 249 9.99 -22.36 -14.09
CA ARG A 249 9.56 -21.01 -14.47
C ARG A 249 9.02 -20.24 -13.27
N LEU A 250 8.35 -20.91 -12.34
CA LEU A 250 7.86 -20.30 -11.10
C LEU A 250 9.02 -19.90 -10.18
N LEU A 251 10.03 -20.76 -10.03
CA LEU A 251 11.22 -20.42 -9.23
C LEU A 251 11.97 -19.21 -9.80
N LEU A 252 12.20 -19.19 -11.12
CA LEU A 252 12.87 -18.07 -11.78
C LEU A 252 12.06 -16.77 -11.69
N ALA A 253 10.72 -16.84 -11.73
CA ALA A 253 9.87 -15.69 -11.50
C ALA A 253 9.95 -15.20 -10.04
N TYR A 254 9.92 -16.13 -9.08
CA TYR A 254 9.98 -15.85 -7.65
C TYR A 254 11.28 -15.14 -7.23
N LEU A 255 12.40 -15.54 -7.83
CA LEU A 255 13.72 -14.98 -7.51
C LEU A 255 14.04 -13.67 -8.26
N ARG A 256 13.25 -13.29 -9.27
CA ARG A 256 13.60 -12.19 -10.19
C ARG A 256 13.74 -10.83 -9.51
N SER A 257 12.96 -10.55 -8.47
CA SER A 257 13.05 -9.26 -7.78
C SER A 257 14.27 -9.14 -6.85
N ARG A 258 14.96 -10.25 -6.54
CA ARG A 258 16.04 -10.30 -5.54
C ARG A 258 17.37 -10.82 -6.05
N VAL A 259 17.35 -11.50 -7.19
CA VAL A 259 18.52 -12.14 -7.78
C VAL A 259 18.80 -11.49 -9.13
N GLU A 260 20.06 -11.09 -9.32
CA GLU A 260 20.54 -10.53 -10.58
C GLU A 260 20.23 -11.44 -11.77
N GLN A 261 19.87 -10.83 -12.90
CA GLN A 261 19.48 -11.55 -14.11
C GLN A 261 20.56 -12.51 -14.61
N ASP A 262 21.85 -12.16 -14.42
CA ASP A 262 22.98 -13.00 -14.82
C ASP A 262 23.08 -14.25 -13.94
N VAL A 263 22.82 -14.13 -12.63
CA VAL A 263 22.76 -15.30 -11.72
C VAL A 263 21.61 -16.24 -12.11
N LEU A 264 20.45 -15.70 -12.46
CA LEU A 264 19.33 -16.51 -12.95
C LEU A 264 19.71 -17.28 -14.23
N THR A 265 20.52 -16.68 -15.08
CA THR A 265 20.87 -17.19 -16.41
C THR A 265 22.05 -18.15 -16.39
N ASP A 266 23.13 -17.77 -15.72
CA ASP A 266 24.39 -18.50 -15.67
C ASP A 266 24.38 -19.64 -14.64
N VAL A 267 23.63 -19.48 -13.55
CA VAL A 267 23.63 -20.44 -12.43
C VAL A 267 22.33 -21.23 -12.38
N LEU A 268 21.19 -20.56 -12.15
CA LEU A 268 19.95 -21.29 -11.85
C LEU A 268 19.40 -22.05 -13.04
N ARG A 269 19.41 -21.49 -14.25
CA ARG A 269 18.90 -22.18 -15.44
C ARG A 269 19.66 -23.48 -15.76
N PRO A 270 21.01 -23.50 -15.83
CA PRO A 270 21.75 -24.74 -16.01
C PRO A 270 21.52 -25.74 -14.87
N LEU A 271 21.51 -25.26 -13.62
CA LEU A 271 21.29 -26.10 -12.45
C LEU A 271 19.90 -26.76 -12.45
N LEU A 272 18.86 -26.00 -12.76
CA LEU A 272 17.48 -26.50 -12.88
C LEU A 272 17.37 -27.57 -13.97
N LYS A 273 18.04 -27.37 -15.12
CA LYS A 273 18.10 -28.40 -16.17
C LYS A 273 18.79 -29.66 -15.66
N ALA A 274 19.93 -29.53 -14.97
CA ALA A 274 20.65 -30.67 -14.41
C ALA A 274 19.81 -31.44 -13.37
N TYR A 275 19.12 -30.72 -12.50
CA TYR A 275 18.21 -31.28 -11.50
C TYR A 275 17.04 -32.04 -12.15
N LEU A 276 16.39 -31.46 -13.15
CA LEU A 276 15.28 -32.12 -13.84
C LEU A 276 15.69 -33.40 -14.57
N LEU A 277 16.94 -33.51 -15.02
CA LEU A 277 17.45 -34.73 -15.61
C LEU A 277 17.62 -35.85 -14.59
N ASP A 278 18.04 -35.53 -13.35
CA ASP A 278 18.16 -36.51 -12.27
C ASP A 278 18.21 -35.84 -10.88
N PRO A 279 17.06 -35.74 -10.19
CA PRO A 279 16.97 -35.10 -8.87
C PRO A 279 17.77 -35.78 -7.76
N HIS A 280 18.17 -37.05 -7.96
CA HIS A 280 18.76 -37.88 -6.93
C HIS A 280 20.25 -38.16 -7.16
N LEU A 281 20.83 -37.72 -8.28
CA LEU A 281 22.24 -37.97 -8.63
C LEU A 281 23.21 -37.59 -7.51
N LEU A 282 23.11 -36.36 -7.01
CA LEU A 282 24.01 -35.86 -5.96
C LEU A 282 23.77 -36.52 -4.60
N GLN A 283 22.56 -36.99 -4.32
CA GLN A 283 22.28 -37.78 -3.12
C GLN A 283 22.96 -39.15 -3.21
N ARG A 284 22.87 -39.82 -4.37
CA ARG A 284 23.56 -41.10 -4.60
C ARG A 284 25.07 -40.95 -4.48
N TYR A 285 25.65 -39.90 -5.07
CA TYR A 285 27.09 -39.61 -4.99
C TYR A 285 27.56 -39.33 -3.55
N ASN A 286 26.94 -38.36 -2.86
CA ASN A 286 27.42 -37.90 -1.56
C ASN A 286 27.15 -38.88 -0.41
N TYR A 287 26.07 -39.67 -0.47
CA TYR A 287 25.70 -40.61 0.60
C TYR A 287 25.96 -42.09 0.25
N GLY A 288 26.62 -42.38 -0.87
CA GLY A 288 27.10 -43.73 -1.20
C GLY A 288 26.01 -44.78 -1.43
N ARG A 289 24.79 -44.38 -1.81
CA ARG A 289 23.71 -45.33 -2.13
C ARG A 289 23.90 -45.90 -3.54
N GLY A 290 24.82 -46.87 -3.66
CA GLY A 290 25.08 -47.62 -4.89
C GLY A 290 26.32 -47.17 -5.66
N ARG A 291 26.79 -48.02 -6.58
CA ARG A 291 27.90 -47.72 -7.50
C ARG A 291 27.35 -46.85 -8.63
N LEU A 292 27.91 -45.66 -8.83
CA LEU A 292 27.54 -44.83 -9.98
C LEU A 292 27.92 -45.52 -11.29
N THR A 293 27.07 -45.38 -12.29
CA THR A 293 27.38 -45.73 -13.67
C THR A 293 28.44 -44.77 -14.24
N PRO A 294 29.18 -45.16 -15.30
CA PRO A 294 30.14 -44.27 -15.95
C PRO A 294 29.52 -42.94 -16.41
N ALA A 295 28.29 -42.97 -16.93
CA ALA A 295 27.57 -41.77 -17.35
C ALA A 295 27.18 -40.84 -16.18
N GLU A 296 26.85 -41.40 -15.02
CA GLU A 296 26.62 -40.61 -13.81
C GLU A 296 27.91 -40.00 -13.28
N GLN A 297 29.03 -40.75 -13.31
CA GLN A 297 30.34 -40.25 -12.92
C GLN A 297 30.76 -39.07 -13.79
N GLU A 298 30.61 -39.19 -15.11
CA GLU A 298 30.90 -38.10 -16.06
C GLU A 298 30.05 -36.85 -15.75
N ARG A 299 28.76 -37.02 -15.41
CA ARG A 299 27.91 -35.88 -15.02
C ARG A 299 28.40 -35.19 -13.74
N ILE A 300 28.90 -35.95 -12.77
CA ILE A 300 29.50 -35.38 -11.55
C ILE A 300 30.77 -34.61 -11.88
N ASP A 301 31.64 -35.17 -12.73
CA ASP A 301 32.89 -34.52 -13.12
C ASP A 301 32.62 -33.20 -13.86
N ARG A 302 31.69 -33.19 -14.82
CA ARG A 302 31.23 -31.95 -15.48
C ARG A 302 30.63 -30.94 -14.50
N ALA A 303 29.95 -31.40 -13.45
CA ALA A 303 29.39 -30.52 -12.44
C ALA A 303 30.50 -29.82 -11.63
N ARG A 304 31.61 -30.52 -11.34
CA ARG A 304 32.80 -29.90 -10.70
C ARG A 304 33.45 -28.87 -11.63
N ASP A 305 33.67 -29.22 -12.90
CA ASP A 305 34.25 -28.30 -13.88
C ASP A 305 33.38 -27.04 -14.05
N TRP A 306 32.05 -27.22 -14.05
CA TRP A 306 31.11 -26.11 -14.09
C TRP A 306 31.23 -25.20 -12.86
N LEU A 307 31.36 -25.75 -11.64
CA LEU A 307 31.58 -24.96 -10.42
C LEU A 307 32.88 -24.14 -10.48
N VAL A 308 33.97 -24.73 -11.00
CA VAL A 308 35.23 -24.00 -11.22
C VAL A 308 35.03 -22.85 -12.22
N SER A 309 34.27 -23.09 -13.29
CA SER A 309 33.95 -22.06 -14.28
C SER A 309 33.10 -20.92 -13.71
N LEU A 310 32.22 -21.22 -12.75
CA LEU A 310 31.40 -20.24 -12.05
C LEU A 310 32.25 -19.38 -11.11
N ASP A 311 33.18 -19.99 -10.38
CA ASP A 311 34.11 -19.28 -9.49
C ASP A 311 34.99 -18.31 -10.29
N ALA A 312 35.50 -18.73 -11.45
CA ALA A 312 36.26 -17.88 -12.37
C ALA A 312 35.44 -16.67 -12.90
N LYS A 313 34.11 -16.75 -12.90
CA LYS A 313 33.18 -15.66 -13.25
C LYS A 313 32.77 -14.80 -12.04
N GLY A 314 33.33 -15.06 -10.85
CA GLY A 314 33.02 -14.34 -9.62
C GLY A 314 31.79 -14.85 -8.87
N TYR A 315 31.27 -16.03 -9.21
CA TYR A 315 30.21 -16.70 -8.45
C TYR A 315 30.82 -17.62 -7.39
N THR A 316 31.41 -17.02 -6.35
CA THR A 316 32.07 -17.77 -5.27
C THR A 316 31.10 -18.73 -4.56
N ARG A 317 31.63 -19.79 -3.93
CA ARG A 317 30.81 -20.73 -3.14
C ARG A 317 29.98 -20.03 -2.07
N GLU A 318 30.48 -18.95 -1.47
CA GLU A 318 29.73 -18.15 -0.50
C GLU A 318 28.53 -17.45 -1.14
N ARG A 319 28.72 -16.81 -2.30
CA ARG A 319 27.64 -16.19 -3.08
C ARG A 319 26.60 -17.22 -3.51
N LEU A 320 27.03 -18.41 -3.91
CA LEU A 320 26.12 -19.51 -4.29
C LEU A 320 25.35 -20.05 -3.08
N ARG A 321 25.95 -20.17 -1.89
CA ARG A 321 25.24 -20.53 -0.65
C ARG A 321 24.23 -19.46 -0.24
N ALA A 322 24.55 -18.18 -0.42
CA ALA A 322 23.58 -17.11 -0.21
C ALA A 322 22.37 -17.26 -1.16
N LEU A 323 22.62 -17.63 -2.42
CA LEU A 323 21.56 -17.90 -3.39
C LEU A 323 20.67 -19.09 -3.00
N VAL A 324 21.21 -20.16 -2.40
CA VAL A 324 20.39 -21.27 -1.89
C VAL A 324 19.36 -20.76 -0.88
N ARG A 325 19.75 -19.84 0.01
CA ARG A 325 18.87 -19.29 1.05
C ARG A 325 17.71 -18.46 0.50
N GLU A 326 17.81 -18.00 -0.74
CA GLU A 326 16.72 -17.30 -1.43
C GLU A 326 15.68 -18.27 -2.03
N ILE A 327 16.01 -19.56 -2.19
CA ILE A 327 15.06 -20.57 -2.70
C ILE A 327 14.00 -20.85 -1.62
N PRO A 328 12.71 -20.79 -1.96
CA PRO A 328 11.66 -20.97 -0.96
C PRO A 328 11.62 -22.43 -0.47
N PHE A 329 11.46 -22.59 0.83
CA PHE A 329 11.36 -23.89 1.48
C PHE A 329 9.96 -24.50 1.34
N VAL A 330 9.59 -24.84 0.10
CA VAL A 330 8.25 -25.34 -0.26
C VAL A 330 8.38 -26.66 -1.03
N ASN A 331 7.88 -27.76 -0.46
CA ASN A 331 7.75 -29.08 -1.11
C ASN A 331 8.96 -29.45 -1.99
N ALA A 332 8.75 -29.58 -3.31
CA ALA A 332 9.77 -29.97 -4.27
C ALA A 332 10.91 -28.94 -4.44
N TYR A 333 10.68 -27.66 -4.13
CA TYR A 333 11.73 -26.64 -4.17
C TYR A 333 12.71 -26.78 -3.01
N ALA A 334 12.27 -27.30 -1.86
CA ALA A 334 13.18 -27.66 -0.78
C ALA A 334 14.12 -28.79 -1.21
N ALA A 335 13.62 -29.80 -1.93
CA ALA A 335 14.45 -30.85 -2.50
C ALA A 335 15.46 -30.32 -3.53
N PHE A 336 15.06 -29.33 -4.35
CA PHE A 336 15.97 -28.63 -5.25
C PHE A 336 17.05 -27.83 -4.49
N ALA A 337 16.68 -27.11 -3.42
CA ALA A 337 17.64 -26.41 -2.57
C ALA A 337 18.65 -27.39 -1.95
N THR A 338 18.19 -28.56 -1.46
CA THR A 338 19.09 -29.61 -0.96
C THR A 338 20.00 -30.16 -2.06
N TYR A 339 19.50 -30.37 -3.27
CA TYR A 339 20.32 -30.76 -4.41
C TYR A 339 21.41 -29.72 -4.70
N PHE A 340 21.07 -28.44 -4.63
CA PHE A 340 22.05 -27.35 -4.81
C PHE A 340 23.09 -27.35 -3.69
N GLU A 341 22.72 -27.52 -2.43
CA GLU A 341 23.71 -27.63 -1.33
C GLU A 341 24.66 -28.80 -1.54
N LEU A 342 24.13 -29.98 -1.91
CA LEU A 342 24.94 -31.16 -2.18
C LEU A 342 25.90 -30.96 -3.36
N LEU A 343 25.53 -30.13 -4.34
CA LEU A 343 26.41 -29.73 -5.43
C LEU A 343 27.58 -28.88 -4.90
N LEU A 344 27.26 -27.90 -4.04
CA LEU A 344 28.26 -27.02 -3.43
C LEU A 344 29.15 -27.73 -2.39
N SER A 345 28.83 -28.97 -2.02
CA SER A 345 29.66 -29.86 -1.21
C SER A 345 30.61 -30.74 -2.02
N LEU A 346 30.53 -30.74 -3.35
CA LEU A 346 31.51 -31.46 -4.17
C LEU A 346 32.93 -30.92 -3.90
N PRO A 347 33.94 -31.82 -3.88
CA PRO A 347 35.33 -31.45 -3.60
C PRO A 347 35.86 -30.42 -4.60
#